data_AF-A0A851NZK9-F1
#
_entry.id   AF-A0A851NZK9-F1
#
_cell.length_a   1.000
_cell.length_b   1.000
_cell.length_c   1.000
_cell.angle_alpha   90.00
_cell.angle_beta   90.00
_cell.angle_gamma   90.00
#
_symmetry.space_group_name_H-M   'P 1'
#
loop_
_entity.id
_entity.type
_entity.pdbx_description
1 polymer ?
#
loop_
_entity_poly.entity_id
_entity_poly.type
_entity_poly.pdbx_seq_one_letter_code
_entity_poly.pdbx_strand_id
1 'polypeptide(L)' 'CQKSFPSRYSLVIHQRIHTGEKPFKCSECEKSFKSIYELHSHQRVHSEDRPYKCPECEKTFKRNFCL' A
#
# COMPACT_ATOMS: atom_id res chain seq x y z
N CYS A 1 17.30 14.59 2.34
CA CYS A 1 16.87 14.74 0.92
C CYS A 1 16.07 16.03 0.77
N GLN A 2 16.04 16.64 -0.43
CA GLN A 2 15.37 17.93 -0.70
C GLN A 2 13.96 17.72 -1.32
N LYS A 3 13.08 17.01 -0.61
CA LYS A 3 11.71 16.75 -1.08
C LYS A 3 10.71 17.61 -0.31
N SER A 4 9.78 18.23 -1.04
CA SER A 4 8.65 18.99 -0.49
C SER A 4 7.37 18.18 -0.53
N PHE A 5 6.51 18.36 0.46
CA PHE A 5 5.26 17.59 0.61
C PHE A 5 4.07 18.54 0.80
N PRO A 6 2.91 18.22 0.20
CA PRO A 6 1.71 19.06 0.28
C PRO A 6 0.99 18.98 1.64
N SER A 7 1.36 18.02 2.50
CA SER A 7 0.75 17.85 3.81
C SER A 7 1.75 17.34 4.85
N ARG A 8 1.47 17.62 6.12
CA ARG A 8 2.24 17.08 7.26
C ARG A 8 2.21 15.55 7.29
N TYR A 9 1.06 14.95 6.96
CA TYR A 9 0.92 13.48 6.90
C TYR A 9 1.89 12.86 5.88
N SER A 10 1.95 13.43 4.68
CA SER A 10 2.86 12.96 3.63
C SER A 10 4.33 13.14 4.03
N LEU A 11 4.69 14.24 4.70
CA LEU A 11 6.03 14.45 5.24
C LEU A 11 6.41 13.41 6.30
N VAL A 12 5.52 13.12 7.25
CA VAL A 12 5.77 12.12 8.32
C VAL A 12 5.99 10.73 7.72
N ILE A 13 5.14 10.30 6.78
CA ILE A 13 5.34 9.01 6.08
C ILE A 13 6.67 9.01 5.32
N HIS A 14 7.04 10.12 4.70
CA HIS A 14 8.32 10.21 4.03
C HIS A 14 9.50 10.08 5.00
N GLN A 15 9.44 10.72 6.17
CA GLN A 15 10.48 10.60 7.20
C GLN A 15 10.73 9.16 7.64
N ARG A 16 9.68 8.31 7.67
CA ARG A 16 9.79 6.88 7.94
C ARG A 16 10.69 6.11 6.97
N ILE A 17 10.94 6.65 5.76
CA ILE A 17 11.89 6.06 4.80
C ILE A 17 13.33 6.19 5.32
N HIS A 18 13.65 7.28 6.02
CA HIS A 18 14.99 7.51 6.57
C HIS A 18 15.19 6.75 7.88
N THR A 19 14.14 6.66 8.72
CA THR A 19 14.23 5.98 10.01
C THR A 19 14.01 4.48 9.92
N GLY A 20 13.40 3.99 8.83
CA GLY A 20 12.99 2.60 8.68
C GLY A 20 11.76 2.21 9.51
N GLU A 21 11.12 3.16 10.19
CA GLU A 21 9.94 2.92 11.02
C GLU A 21 8.77 2.36 10.19
N LYS A 22 8.24 1.23 10.62
CA LYS A 22 7.11 0.54 9.99
C LYS A 22 6.07 0.17 11.04
N PRO A 23 5.25 1.14 11.50
CA PRO A 23 4.38 0.93 12.66
C PRO A 23 3.18 0.04 12.34
N PHE A 24 2.87 -0.23 11.07
CA PHE A 24 1.70 -0.99 10.67
C PHE A 24 2.09 -2.44 10.32
N LYS A 25 1.94 -3.36 11.27
CA LYS A 25 2.20 -4.80 11.08
C LYS A 25 0.97 -5.49 10.49
N CYS A 26 1.17 -6.37 9.50
CA CYS A 26 0.12 -7.26 9.02
C CYS A 26 -0.10 -8.39 10.04
N SER A 27 -1.36 -8.68 10.32
CA SER A 27 -1.76 -9.74 11.26
C SER A 27 -1.61 -11.15 10.67
N GLU A 28 -1.60 -11.27 9.34
CA GLU A 28 -1.58 -12.55 8.62
C GLU A 28 -0.18 -12.96 8.18
N CYS A 29 0.71 -11.99 7.96
CA CYS A 29 2.14 -12.25 7.81
C CYS A 29 2.93 -11.14 8.49
N GLU A 30 4.08 -11.45 9.08
CA GLU A 30 4.80 -10.51 9.95
C GLU A 30 5.39 -9.25 9.26
N LYS A 31 5.03 -9.03 7.99
CA LYS A 31 5.41 -7.86 7.22
C LYS A 31 4.84 -6.60 7.84
N SER A 32 5.65 -5.54 7.85
CA SER A 32 5.28 -4.23 8.39
C SER A 32 5.42 -3.14 7.33
N PHE A 33 4.59 -2.10 7.44
CA PHE A 33 4.43 -1.03 6.45
C PHE A 33 4.56 0.36 7.09
N LYS A 34 4.96 1.36 6.29
CA LYS A 34 5.12 2.77 6.76
C LYS A 34 3.81 3.55 6.79
N SER A 35 2.74 3.03 6.18
CA SER A 35 1.42 3.67 6.15
C SER A 35 0.29 2.64 6.20
N ILE A 36 -0.87 3.06 6.71
CA ILE A 36 -2.08 2.24 6.77
C ILE A 36 -2.60 1.87 5.37
N TYR A 37 -2.47 2.79 4.40
CA TYR A 37 -2.86 2.54 3.01
C TYR A 37 -2.07 1.39 2.38
N GLU A 38 -0.75 1.33 2.64
CA GLU A 38 0.09 0.23 2.18
C GLU A 38 -0.27 -1.10 2.84
N LEU A 39 -0.57 -1.10 4.15
CA LEU A 39 -1.05 -2.29 4.86
C LEU A 39 -2.39 -2.79 4.26
N HIS A 40 -3.37 -1.92 4.07
CA HIS A 40 -4.66 -2.29 3.47
C HIS A 40 -4.49 -2.81 2.03
N SER A 41 -3.60 -2.18 1.23
CA SER A 41 -3.30 -2.71 -0.10
C SER A 41 -2.63 -4.08 -0.05
N HIS A 42 -1.78 -4.31 0.95
CA HIS A 42 -1.09 -5.58 1.14
C HIS A 42 -2.04 -6.70 1.57
N GLN A 43 -3.02 -6.42 2.44
CA GLN A 43 -3.99 -7.41 2.91
C GLN A 43 -4.76 -8.07 1.77
N ARG A 44 -4.95 -7.37 0.64
CA ARG A 44 -5.54 -7.97 -0.57
C ARG A 44 -4.75 -9.15 -1.11
N VAL A 45 -3.45 -9.28 -0.82
CA VAL A 45 -2.64 -10.44 -1.22
C VAL A 45 -3.12 -11.71 -0.51
N HIS A 46 -3.57 -11.58 0.74
CA HIS A 46 -4.10 -12.70 1.52
C HIS A 46 -5.56 -13.04 1.18
N SER A 47 -6.29 -12.08 0.62
CA SER A 47 -7.64 -12.30 0.12
C SER A 47 -7.63 -12.86 -1.30
N GLU A 48 -8.56 -13.77 -1.60
CA GLU A 48 -8.83 -14.22 -2.98
C GLU A 48 -9.75 -13.25 -3.75
N ASP A 49 -10.20 -12.16 -3.11
CA ASP A 49 -11.02 -11.14 -3.74
C ASP A 49 -10.24 -10.37 -4.83
N ARG A 50 -10.86 -10.25 -6.01
CA ARG A 50 -10.33 -9.56 -7.19
C ARG A 50 -11.37 -8.57 -7.71
N PRO A 51 -11.59 -7.45 -7.00
CA PRO A 51 -12.71 -6.55 -7.29
C PRO A 51 -12.55 -5.74 -8.58
N TYR A 52 -11.34 -5.74 -9.17
CA TYR A 52 -11.06 -4.96 -10.37
C TYR A 52 -11.13 -5.85 -11.61
N LYS A 53 -12.20 -5.70 -12.40
CA LYS A 53 -12.38 -6.41 -13.68
C LYS A 53 -11.99 -5.49 -14.84
N CYS A 54 -11.13 -5.97 -15.75
CA CYS A 54 -10.88 -5.31 -17.02
C CYS A 54 -12.09 -5.52 -17.94
N PRO A 55 -12.72 -4.47 -18.49
CA PRO A 55 -13.88 -4.62 -19.37
C PRO A 55 -13.52 -5.20 -20.75
N GLU A 56 -12.27 -5.05 -21.20
CA GLU A 56 -11.83 -5.51 -22.54
C GLU A 56 -11.46 -7.00 -22.58
N CYS A 57 -10.73 -7.47 -21.57
CA CYS A 57 -10.25 -8.87 -21.53
C CYS A 57 -10.89 -9.70 -20.40
N GLU A 58 -11.82 -9.12 -19.64
CA GLU A 58 -12.58 -9.73 -18.54
C GLU A 58 -11.76 -10.27 -17.35
N LYS A 59 -10.44 -10.11 -17.36
CA LYS A 59 -9.56 -10.56 -16.28
C LYS A 59 -9.79 -9.73 -15.01
N THR A 60 -9.71 -10.40 -13.87
CA THR A 60 -9.86 -9.80 -12.54
C THR A 60 -8.52 -9.69 -11.82
N PHE A 61 -8.33 -8.58 -11.10
CA PHE A 61 -7.08 -8.22 -10.44
C PHE A 61 -7.30 -7.83 -8.98
N LYS A 62 -6.28 -8.07 -8.15
CA LYS A 62 -6.28 -7.69 -6.73
C LYS A 62 -5.98 -6.19 -6.50
N ARG A 63 -5.49 -5.46 -7.52
CA ARG A 63 -5.11 -4.03 -7.44
C ARG A 63 -5.63 -3.25 -8.67
N ASN A 64 -5.89 -1.96 -8.48
CA ASN A 64 -6.40 -1.01 -9.49
C ASN A 64 -5.47 -0.72 -10.68
N PHE A 65 -4.22 -1.20 -10.66
CA PHE A 65 -3.29 -0.90 -11.74
C PHE A 65 -3.55 -1.84 -12.92
N CYS A 66 -4.26 -1.33 -13.92
CA CYS A 66 -4.09 -1.79 -15.29
C CYS A 66 -2.71 -1.29 -15.74
N LEU A 67 -1.81 -2.22 -16.12
CA LEU A 67 -0.64 -1.90 -16.94
C LEU A 67 -1.02 -2.10 -18.40
#